data_AF-A0A817GMB5-F1
#
_entry.id   AF-A0A817GMB5-F1
#
_cell.length_a   1.000
_cell.length_b   1.000
_cell.length_c   1.000
_cell.angle_alpha   90.00
_cell.angle_beta   90.00
_cell.angle_gamma   90.00
#
_symmetry.space_group_name_H-M   'P 1'
#
loop_
_entity.id
_entity.type
_entity.pdbx_description
1 polymer ?
#
loop_
_entity_poly.entity_id
_entity_poly.type
_entity_poly.pdbx_seq_one_letter_code
_entity_poly.pdbx_strand_id
1 'polypeptide(L)'
;MDWNIPAEDCFLAVCDQCNDRSPSLILKGQFNTIDEDDKWSWSPWKTTNKKVDFNQICGTITSLLNEIDEKWTIFLLHSYSNREQRTYINDLRLRSSNSSDGAPAHFKNHLSMINLMHHKDDFNIEACWTFSATGHGKGPCDGIGATVKSSASRSILMSGTIISTVDDFYYFTKKFNDDAAQVNNTNEPPVHVYLLKRDVVKCAIKDVLTHRWKQLNGKNSHYFSQQIT
;
A
#
# COMPACT_ATOMS: atom_id res chain seq x y z
N MET A 1 -13.09 -29.45 -8.20
CA MET A 1 -14.20 -28.61 -7.71
C MET A 1 -14.00 -27.25 -8.34
N ASP A 2 -14.72 -27.00 -9.43
CA ASP A 2 -14.74 -25.68 -10.04
C ASP A 2 -15.46 -24.74 -9.08
N TRP A 3 -14.69 -23.98 -8.31
CA TRP A 3 -15.22 -22.86 -7.55
C TRP A 3 -15.61 -21.80 -8.57
N ASN A 4 -16.85 -21.90 -9.04
CA ASN A 4 -17.40 -20.92 -9.96
C ASN A 4 -17.34 -19.56 -9.25
N ILE A 5 -16.49 -18.66 -9.75
CA ILE A 5 -16.24 -17.37 -9.11
C ILE A 5 -17.56 -16.61 -9.12
N PRO A 6 -18.09 -16.17 -7.96
CA PRO A 6 -19.37 -15.47 -7.93
C PRO A 6 -19.33 -14.19 -8.79
N ALA A 7 -20.39 -13.96 -9.55
CA ALA A 7 -20.57 -12.78 -10.39
C ALA A 7 -20.76 -11.50 -9.55
N GLU A 8 -20.59 -10.34 -10.16
CA GLU A 8 -20.78 -9.02 -9.52
C GLU A 8 -22.14 -8.90 -8.85
N ASP A 9 -23.20 -9.32 -9.54
CA ASP A 9 -24.59 -9.29 -9.06
C ASP A 9 -24.79 -10.05 -7.72
N CYS A 10 -23.98 -11.09 -7.47
CA CYS A 10 -24.01 -11.83 -6.21
C CYS A 10 -23.48 -10.99 -5.04
N PHE A 11 -22.46 -10.16 -5.27
CA PHE A 11 -21.89 -9.30 -4.24
C PHE A 11 -22.68 -8.00 -4.03
N LEU A 12 -23.40 -7.55 -5.05
CA LEU A 12 -24.29 -6.39 -4.96
C LEU A 12 -25.67 -6.73 -4.38
N ALA A 13 -25.90 -8.00 -4.00
CA ALA A 13 -27.16 -8.51 -3.46
C ALA A 13 -28.37 -8.33 -4.40
N VAL A 14 -28.15 -8.36 -5.72
CA VAL A 14 -29.19 -8.25 -6.75
C VAL A 14 -29.39 -9.55 -7.56
N CYS A 15 -28.61 -10.58 -7.29
CA CYS A 15 -28.70 -11.87 -7.98
C CYS A 15 -29.99 -12.64 -7.63
N ASP A 16 -30.81 -12.96 -8.64
CA ASP A 16 -32.08 -13.68 -8.47
C ASP A 16 -31.95 -15.10 -7.87
N GLN A 17 -30.74 -15.69 -7.85
CA GLN A 17 -30.52 -17.04 -7.32
C GLN A 17 -30.00 -17.09 -5.88
N CYS A 18 -29.52 -15.96 -5.35
CA CYS A 18 -28.93 -15.92 -4.02
C CYS A 18 -29.18 -14.63 -3.23
N ASN A 19 -29.96 -13.67 -3.75
CA ASN A 19 -30.31 -12.43 -3.03
C ASN A 19 -31.11 -12.68 -1.74
N ASP A 20 -31.73 -13.84 -1.62
CA ASP A 20 -32.51 -14.31 -0.48
C ASP A 20 -31.66 -15.09 0.55
N ARG A 21 -30.41 -15.42 0.20
CA ARG A 21 -29.53 -16.21 1.07
C ARG A 21 -28.82 -15.29 2.07
N SER A 22 -29.39 -15.19 3.26
CA SER A 22 -28.68 -14.62 4.40
C SER A 22 -27.70 -15.63 5.02
N PRO A 23 -26.62 -15.16 5.67
CA PRO A 23 -25.73 -16.00 6.46
C PRO A 23 -26.48 -16.85 7.47
N SER A 24 -27.48 -16.29 8.14
CA SER A 24 -28.28 -17.03 9.12
C SER A 24 -29.03 -18.21 8.50
N LEU A 25 -29.63 -18.06 7.31
CA LEU A 25 -30.31 -19.15 6.60
C LEU A 25 -29.33 -20.26 6.20
N ILE A 26 -28.14 -19.88 5.73
CA ILE A 26 -27.08 -20.84 5.37
C ILE A 26 -26.62 -21.62 6.61
N LEU A 27 -26.36 -20.93 7.72
CA LEU A 27 -25.89 -21.53 8.96
C LEU A 27 -26.96 -22.42 9.59
N LYS A 28 -28.22 -21.97 9.66
CA LYS A 28 -29.34 -22.78 10.17
C LYS A 28 -29.58 -24.03 9.33
N GLY A 29 -29.41 -23.95 8.01
CA GLY A 29 -29.54 -25.10 7.11
C GLY A 29 -28.37 -26.11 7.19
N GLN A 30 -27.20 -25.68 7.63
CA GLN A 30 -26.03 -26.55 7.84
C GLN A 30 -25.97 -27.16 9.24
N PHE A 31 -26.50 -26.45 10.24
CA PHE A 31 -26.39 -26.80 11.64
C PHE A 31 -27.77 -26.86 12.29
N ASN A 32 -28.47 -27.98 12.10
CA ASN A 32 -29.84 -28.20 12.58
C ASN A 32 -29.95 -28.38 14.11
N THR A 33 -28.84 -28.31 14.84
CA THR A 33 -28.75 -28.60 16.28
C THR A 33 -28.50 -27.34 17.12
N ILE A 34 -28.59 -26.15 16.53
CA ILE A 34 -28.38 -24.90 17.25
C ILE A 34 -29.61 -24.61 18.12
N ASP A 35 -29.42 -24.58 19.44
CA ASP A 35 -30.43 -24.10 20.38
C ASP A 35 -30.52 -22.57 20.29
N GLU A 36 -31.69 -22.05 19.89
CA GLU A 36 -31.91 -20.62 19.66
C GLU A 36 -31.85 -19.79 20.96
N ASP A 37 -32.02 -20.44 22.12
CA ASP A 37 -31.97 -19.81 23.44
C ASP A 37 -30.58 -19.90 24.10
N ASP A 38 -29.62 -20.56 23.44
CA ASP A 38 -28.26 -20.64 23.96
C ASP A 38 -27.67 -19.24 24.15
N LYS A 39 -27.04 -19.04 25.31
CA LYS A 39 -26.34 -17.80 25.63
C LYS A 39 -24.96 -17.80 24.99
N TRP A 40 -24.74 -16.82 24.12
CA TRP A 40 -23.50 -16.59 23.42
C TRP A 40 -22.93 -15.22 23.79
N SER A 41 -21.62 -15.07 23.61
CA SER A 41 -20.97 -13.76 23.70
C SER A 41 -20.13 -13.50 22.45
N TRP A 42 -20.24 -12.29 21.91
CA TRP A 42 -19.48 -11.84 20.74
C TRP A 42 -19.10 -10.37 20.91
N SER A 43 -18.10 -9.93 20.16
CA SER A 43 -17.51 -8.61 20.34
C SER A 43 -17.40 -7.86 19.02
N PRO A 44 -18.42 -7.07 18.65
CA PRO A 44 -18.34 -6.23 17.47
C PRO A 44 -17.56 -4.94 17.75
N TRP A 45 -16.93 -4.43 16.70
CA TRP A 45 -16.37 -3.08 16.70
C TRP A 45 -17.51 -2.07 16.60
N LYS A 46 -17.70 -1.23 17.63
CA LYS A 46 -18.72 -0.17 17.63
C LYS A 46 -18.07 1.20 17.75
N THR A 47 -18.52 2.14 16.93
CA THR A 47 -18.07 3.53 17.02
C THR A 47 -19.06 4.32 17.87
N THR A 48 -18.64 4.75 19.05
CA THR A 48 -19.43 5.60 19.95
C THR A 48 -18.69 6.91 20.14
N ASN A 49 -19.33 8.06 19.91
CA ASN A 49 -18.71 9.39 20.06
C ASN A 49 -17.35 9.53 19.35
N LYS A 50 -17.24 9.04 18.10
CA LYS A 50 -16.01 9.03 17.27
C LYS A 50 -14.85 8.20 17.81
N LYS A 51 -15.06 7.42 18.87
CA LYS A 51 -14.11 6.43 19.37
C LYS A 51 -14.58 5.03 18.98
N VAL A 52 -13.66 4.23 18.47
CA VAL A 52 -13.92 2.82 18.16
C VAL A 52 -13.61 2.01 19.41
N ASP A 53 -14.63 1.37 19.98
CA ASP A 53 -14.51 0.55 21.17
C ASP A 53 -14.90 -0.91 20.84
N PHE A 54 -14.26 -1.84 21.56
CA PHE A 54 -14.50 -3.27 21.47
C PHE A 54 -15.43 -3.68 22.61
N ASN A 55 -16.73 -3.77 22.30
CA ASN A 55 -17.73 -4.04 23.32
C ASN A 55 -18.10 -5.52 23.27
N GLN A 56 -17.90 -6.25 24.36
CA GLN A 56 -18.42 -7.60 24.48
C GLN A 56 -19.93 -7.52 24.74
N ILE A 57 -20.69 -8.22 23.90
CA ILE A 57 -22.13 -8.39 23.98
C ILE A 57 -22.39 -9.81 24.44
N CYS A 58 -23.34 -9.99 25.37
CA CYS A 58 -23.88 -11.29 25.74
C CYS A 58 -25.35 -11.32 25.31
N GLY A 59 -25.77 -12.33 24.56
CA GLY A 59 -27.11 -12.45 24.02
C GLY A 59 -27.41 -13.88 23.58
N THR A 60 -28.49 -14.08 22.83
CA THR A 60 -28.81 -15.38 22.23
C THR A 60 -28.13 -15.54 20.87
N ILE A 61 -28.01 -16.79 20.40
CA ILE A 61 -27.51 -17.05 19.04
C ILE A 61 -28.37 -16.37 17.96
N THR A 62 -29.69 -16.28 18.16
CA THR A 62 -30.59 -15.54 17.26
C THR A 62 -30.21 -14.07 17.15
N SER A 63 -29.84 -13.44 18.27
CA SER A 63 -29.38 -12.04 18.28
C SER A 63 -28.07 -11.86 17.50
N LEU A 64 -27.12 -12.79 17.64
CA LEU A 64 -25.88 -12.79 16.86
C LEU A 64 -26.16 -12.97 15.36
N LEU A 65 -27.02 -13.92 14.98
CA LEU A 65 -27.36 -14.18 13.58
C LEU A 65 -28.01 -12.97 12.91
N ASN A 66 -28.90 -12.27 13.61
CA ASN A 66 -29.50 -11.03 13.12
C ASN A 66 -28.45 -9.94 12.89
N GLU A 67 -27.48 -9.77 13.81
CA GLU A 67 -26.41 -8.79 13.64
C GLU A 67 -25.51 -9.13 12.44
N ILE A 68 -25.24 -10.41 12.19
CA ILE A 68 -24.49 -10.85 11.00
C ILE A 68 -25.26 -10.52 9.72
N ASP A 69 -26.55 -10.83 9.68
CA ASP A 69 -27.41 -10.57 8.52
C ASP A 69 -27.49 -9.06 8.22
N GLU A 70 -27.62 -8.20 9.25
CA GLU A 70 -27.60 -6.74 9.09
C GLU A 70 -26.30 -6.20 8.47
N LYS A 71 -25.17 -6.90 8.68
CA LYS A 71 -23.86 -6.51 8.13
C LYS A 71 -23.55 -7.17 6.80
N TRP A 72 -24.39 -8.10 6.35
CA TRP A 72 -24.06 -8.97 5.22
C TRP A 72 -23.85 -8.21 3.91
N THR A 73 -24.76 -7.31 3.54
CA THR A 73 -24.64 -6.53 2.29
C THR A 73 -23.38 -5.66 2.28
N ILE A 74 -23.04 -5.03 3.42
CA ILE A 74 -21.82 -4.23 3.55
C ILE A 74 -20.58 -5.12 3.42
N PHE A 75 -20.60 -6.30 4.04
CA PHE A 75 -19.52 -7.28 3.95
C PHE A 75 -19.32 -7.77 2.50
N LEU A 76 -20.40 -8.10 1.79
CA LEU A 76 -20.34 -8.51 0.39
C LEU A 76 -19.74 -7.42 -0.51
N LEU A 77 -20.22 -6.18 -0.38
CA LEU A 77 -19.69 -5.04 -1.12
C LEU A 77 -18.20 -4.81 -0.83
N HIS A 78 -17.79 -4.92 0.44
CA HIS A 78 -16.39 -4.83 0.83
C HIS A 78 -15.54 -5.94 0.22
N SER A 79 -16.05 -7.17 0.23
CA SER A 79 -15.38 -8.33 -0.36
C SER A 79 -15.17 -8.17 -1.87
N TYR A 80 -16.21 -7.71 -2.59
CA TYR A 80 -16.11 -7.39 -4.01
C TYR A 80 -15.11 -6.26 -4.27
N SER A 81 -15.23 -5.15 -3.55
CA SER A 81 -14.32 -4.00 -3.70
C SER A 81 -12.87 -4.41 -3.50
N ASN A 82 -12.57 -5.21 -2.47
CA ASN A 82 -11.23 -5.73 -2.23
C ASN A 82 -10.74 -6.67 -3.34
N ARG A 83 -11.65 -7.49 -3.90
CA ARG A 83 -11.33 -8.40 -5.00
C ARG A 83 -11.00 -7.61 -6.27
N GLU A 84 -11.85 -6.69 -6.68
CA GLU A 84 -11.64 -5.87 -7.88
C GLU A 84 -10.40 -4.99 -7.73
N GLN A 85 -10.22 -4.36 -6.56
CA GLN A 85 -8.98 -3.62 -6.25
C GLN A 85 -7.75 -4.51 -6.37
N ARG A 86 -7.78 -5.74 -5.84
CA ARG A 86 -6.66 -6.68 -5.95
C ARG A 86 -6.39 -7.06 -7.40
N THR A 87 -7.41 -7.39 -8.18
CA THR A 87 -7.28 -7.75 -9.60
C THR A 87 -6.69 -6.58 -10.39
N TYR A 88 -7.24 -5.39 -10.21
CA TYR A 88 -6.77 -4.17 -10.84
C TYR A 88 -5.32 -3.84 -10.45
N ILE A 89 -4.97 -3.93 -9.17
CA ILE A 89 -3.60 -3.71 -8.68
C ILE A 89 -2.64 -4.75 -9.26
N ASN A 90 -3.04 -6.02 -9.34
CA ASN A 90 -2.20 -7.08 -9.91
C ASN A 90 -1.95 -6.86 -11.40
N ASP A 91 -2.98 -6.49 -12.15
CA ASP A 91 -2.88 -6.16 -13.56
C ASP A 91 -2.01 -4.91 -13.80
N LEU A 92 -2.15 -3.88 -12.96
CA LEU A 92 -1.25 -2.72 -12.98
C LEU A 92 0.20 -3.06 -12.64
N ARG A 93 0.44 -3.95 -11.67
CA ARG A 93 1.79 -4.45 -11.34
C ARG A 93 2.42 -5.22 -12.48
N LEU A 94 1.61 -5.95 -13.26
CA LEU A 94 2.09 -6.66 -14.44
C LEU A 94 2.52 -5.68 -15.54
N ARG A 95 1.89 -4.50 -15.59
CA ARG A 95 2.10 -3.46 -16.62
C ARG A 95 3.10 -2.37 -16.23
N SER A 96 3.42 -2.19 -14.94
CA SER A 96 4.32 -1.14 -14.46
C SER A 96 5.74 -1.64 -14.22
N SER A 97 6.74 -0.83 -14.61
CA SER A 97 8.17 -1.14 -14.44
C SER A 97 8.75 -0.75 -13.08
N ASN A 98 8.00 -0.01 -12.25
CA ASN A 98 8.49 0.58 -11.00
C ASN A 98 7.65 0.14 -9.79
N SER A 99 8.29 -0.51 -8.82
CA SER A 99 7.69 -0.95 -7.56
C SER A 99 8.05 -0.02 -6.40
N SER A 100 7.07 0.35 -5.57
CA SER A 100 7.25 1.08 -4.31
C SER A 100 6.96 0.16 -3.11
N ASP A 101 7.59 0.45 -1.97
CA ASP A 101 7.47 -0.27 -0.68
C ASP A 101 6.07 -0.28 -0.05
N GLY A 102 5.10 0.46 -0.61
CA GLY A 102 3.72 0.50 -0.14
C GLY A 102 3.55 1.05 1.28
N ALA A 103 4.46 1.89 1.80
CA ALA A 103 4.31 2.42 3.14
C ALA A 103 3.23 3.53 3.21
N PRO A 104 2.30 3.52 4.20
CA PRO A 104 1.25 4.54 4.33
C PRO A 104 1.77 5.97 4.51
N ALA A 105 3.04 6.13 4.92
CA ALA A 105 3.71 7.42 5.05
C ALA A 105 3.85 8.17 3.70
N HIS A 106 3.72 7.47 2.57
CA HIS A 106 3.89 8.06 1.24
C HIS A 106 2.73 9.01 0.89
N PHE A 107 1.56 8.78 1.47
CA PHE A 107 0.39 9.67 1.36
C PHE A 107 0.49 10.91 2.25
N LYS A 108 1.45 10.97 3.17
CA LYS A 108 1.66 12.15 4.02
C LYS A 108 2.43 13.26 3.31
N ASN A 109 2.99 12.99 2.13
CA ASN A 109 3.70 13.98 1.34
C ASN A 109 2.88 14.42 0.13
N HIS A 110 2.30 15.63 0.22
CA HIS A 110 1.54 16.23 -0.87
C HIS A 110 2.35 16.40 -2.16
N LEU A 111 3.68 16.60 -2.08
CA LEU A 111 4.54 16.75 -3.26
C LEU A 111 4.58 15.47 -4.10
N SER A 112 4.56 14.30 -3.44
CA SER A 112 4.52 12.99 -4.09
C SER A 112 3.23 12.83 -4.91
N MET A 113 2.10 13.32 -4.39
CA MET A 113 0.81 13.27 -5.08
C MET A 113 0.78 14.23 -6.28
N ILE A 114 1.28 15.46 -6.11
CA ILE A 114 1.36 16.45 -7.21
C ILE A 114 2.24 15.90 -8.34
N ASN A 115 3.38 15.30 -8.01
CA ASN A 115 4.25 14.69 -9.00
C ASN A 115 3.58 13.54 -9.75
N LEU A 116 2.78 12.71 -9.07
CA LEU A 116 2.02 11.65 -9.74
C LEU A 116 0.97 12.21 -10.69
N MET A 117 0.18 13.20 -10.25
CA MET A 117 -0.89 13.80 -11.05
C MET A 117 -0.38 14.45 -12.34
N HIS A 118 0.81 15.07 -12.29
CA HIS A 118 1.40 15.77 -13.43
C HIS A 118 2.51 14.98 -14.12
N HIS A 119 2.74 13.71 -13.76
CA HIS A 119 3.86 12.94 -14.27
C HIS A 119 3.82 12.81 -15.80
N LYS A 120 2.62 12.61 -16.36
CA LYS A 120 2.41 12.55 -17.82
C LYS A 120 2.71 13.88 -18.49
N ASP A 121 2.29 15.00 -17.88
CA ASP A 121 2.51 16.33 -18.45
C ASP A 121 3.98 16.76 -18.37
N ASP A 122 4.66 16.43 -17.27
CA ASP A 122 6.04 16.85 -17.01
C ASP A 122 7.08 15.97 -17.71
N PHE A 123 6.81 14.66 -17.80
CA PHE A 123 7.80 13.68 -18.29
C PHE A 123 7.35 12.91 -19.54
N ASN A 124 6.12 13.16 -20.03
CA ASN A 124 5.50 12.38 -21.11
C ASN A 124 5.48 10.87 -20.84
N ILE A 125 5.39 10.49 -19.57
CA ILE A 125 5.36 9.10 -19.11
C ILE A 125 4.11 8.94 -18.24
N GLU A 126 3.26 7.97 -18.57
CA GLU A 126 2.17 7.58 -17.68
C GLU A 126 2.74 6.91 -16.43
N ALA A 127 2.58 7.58 -15.29
CA ALA A 127 2.83 6.99 -13.99
C ALA A 127 1.52 6.61 -13.33
N CYS A 128 1.44 5.38 -12.86
CA CYS A 128 0.41 4.93 -11.94
C CYS A 128 1.07 4.58 -10.61
N TRP A 129 0.47 5.01 -9.50
CA TRP A 129 0.93 4.62 -8.18
C TRP A 129 0.00 3.56 -7.61
N THR A 130 0.43 2.31 -7.64
CA THR A 130 -0.27 1.20 -7.01
C THR A 130 0.11 1.10 -5.53
N PHE A 131 -0.89 1.15 -4.66
CA PHE A 131 -0.73 0.91 -3.23
C PHE A 131 -1.38 -0.41 -2.82
N SER A 132 -0.71 -1.17 -1.97
CA SER A 132 -1.32 -2.29 -1.26
C SER A 132 -1.21 -2.05 0.24
N ALA A 133 -2.35 -1.84 0.90
CA ALA A 133 -2.46 -1.60 2.34
C ALA A 133 -1.87 -2.71 3.23
N THR A 134 -1.59 -3.89 2.65
CA THR A 134 -1.15 -5.08 3.36
C THR A 134 0.38 -5.18 3.53
N GLY A 135 1.17 -4.32 2.89
CA GLY A 135 2.61 -4.34 3.01
C GLY A 135 3.08 -3.45 4.16
N HIS A 136 3.58 -4.02 5.25
CA HIS A 136 4.26 -3.29 6.33
C HIS A 136 5.60 -2.65 5.89
N GLY A 137 5.72 -2.09 4.68
CA GLY A 137 7.00 -1.60 4.16
C GLY A 137 8.03 -2.73 4.11
N LYS A 138 7.66 -3.86 3.50
CA LYS A 138 8.52 -5.04 3.31
C LYS A 138 8.44 -5.48 1.85
N GLY A 139 8.90 -4.64 0.95
CA GLY A 139 9.07 -4.92 -0.48
C GLY A 139 10.50 -5.32 -0.83
N PRO A 140 10.78 -5.65 -2.10
CA PRO A 140 12.13 -5.93 -2.60
C PRO A 140 13.16 -4.83 -2.28
N CYS A 141 12.71 -3.57 -2.22
CA CYS A 141 13.47 -2.41 -1.79
C CYS A 141 14.02 -2.51 -0.36
N ASP A 142 13.29 -3.15 0.56
CA ASP A 142 13.75 -3.38 1.93
C ASP A 142 14.83 -4.45 1.98
N GLY A 143 14.76 -5.45 1.08
CA GLY A 143 15.83 -6.43 0.90
C GLY A 143 17.13 -5.78 0.43
N ILE A 144 17.06 -4.91 -0.58
CA ILE A 144 18.23 -4.16 -1.07
C ILE A 144 18.81 -3.27 0.04
N GLY A 145 17.95 -2.52 0.74
CA GLY A 145 18.36 -1.66 1.85
C GLY A 145 18.96 -2.45 3.03
N ALA A 146 18.38 -3.61 3.36
CA ALA A 146 18.88 -4.48 4.43
C ALA A 146 20.25 -5.06 4.08
N THR A 147 20.48 -5.50 2.84
CA THR A 147 21.77 -6.01 2.39
C THR A 147 22.85 -4.94 2.52
N VAL A 148 22.63 -3.74 1.98
CA VAL A 148 23.59 -2.64 2.04
C VAL A 148 23.90 -2.23 3.48
N LYS A 149 22.87 -2.05 4.32
CA LYS A 149 23.04 -1.67 5.72
C LYS A 149 23.78 -2.75 6.51
N SER A 150 23.43 -4.02 6.31
CA SER A 150 24.06 -5.14 7.01
C SER A 150 25.53 -5.28 6.64
N SER A 151 25.88 -5.10 5.36
CA SER A 151 27.28 -5.08 4.92
C SER A 151 28.06 -3.95 5.55
N ALA A 152 27.51 -2.72 5.54
CA ALA A 152 28.14 -1.57 6.18
C ALA A 152 28.35 -1.77 7.68
N SER A 153 27.31 -2.24 8.40
CA SER A 153 27.42 -2.56 9.83
C SER A 153 28.48 -3.63 10.10
N ARG A 154 28.56 -4.67 9.25
CA ARG A 154 29.57 -5.72 9.40
C ARG A 154 30.98 -5.18 9.17
N SER A 155 31.19 -4.31 8.18
CA SER A 155 32.51 -3.70 7.93
C SER A 155 32.95 -2.76 9.04
N ILE A 156 32.02 -2.04 9.68
CA ILE A 156 32.31 -1.24 10.87
C ILE A 156 32.75 -2.15 12.04
N LEU A 157 31.97 -3.20 12.32
CA LEU A 157 32.17 -4.05 13.49
C LEU A 157 33.36 -5.02 13.35
N MET A 158 33.60 -5.57 12.16
CA MET A 158 34.57 -6.64 11.93
C MET A 158 35.87 -6.14 11.31
N SER A 159 35.79 -5.14 10.42
CA SER A 159 36.95 -4.64 9.66
C SER A 159 37.47 -3.30 10.17
N GLY A 160 36.82 -2.71 11.19
CA GLY A 160 37.20 -1.41 11.75
C GLY A 160 37.03 -0.24 10.77
N THR A 161 36.19 -0.40 9.74
CA THR A 161 35.95 0.67 8.76
C THR A 161 35.16 1.80 9.43
N ILE A 162 35.63 3.04 9.28
CA ILE A 162 34.91 4.21 9.78
C ILE A 162 33.96 4.68 8.69
N ILE A 163 32.65 4.60 8.96
CA ILE A 163 31.60 5.16 8.11
C ILE A 163 30.83 6.16 8.97
N SER A 164 31.19 7.45 8.89
CA SER A 164 30.63 8.49 9.74
C SER A 164 29.87 9.56 8.96
N THR A 165 30.10 9.65 7.66
CA THR A 165 29.40 10.58 6.76
C THR A 165 28.57 9.87 5.70
N VAL A 166 27.68 10.63 5.04
CA VAL A 166 26.89 10.13 3.91
C VAL A 166 27.79 9.78 2.72
N ASP A 167 28.85 10.55 2.50
CA ASP A 167 29.86 10.27 1.48
C ASP A 167 30.58 8.94 1.75
N ASP A 168 31.01 8.70 3.01
CA ASP A 168 31.65 7.43 3.38
C ASP A 168 30.74 6.25 3.10
N PHE A 169 29.46 6.36 3.49
CA PHE A 169 28.48 5.31 3.27
C PHE A 169 28.24 5.05 1.78
N TYR A 170 28.18 6.13 0.98
CA TYR A 170 28.04 6.05 -0.47
C TYR A 170 29.23 5.32 -1.11
N TYR A 171 30.46 5.77 -0.85
CA TYR A 171 31.66 5.19 -1.44
C TYR A 171 31.89 3.76 -0.97
N PHE A 172 31.62 3.46 0.29
CA PHE A 172 31.61 2.10 0.81
C PHE A 172 30.65 1.20 0.01
N THR A 173 29.40 1.62 -0.13
CA THR A 173 28.37 0.82 -0.78
C THR A 173 28.67 0.62 -2.26
N LYS A 174 29.14 1.66 -2.95
CA LYS A 174 29.55 1.58 -4.35
C LYS A 174 30.66 0.54 -4.53
N LYS A 175 31.73 0.65 -3.73
CA LYS A 175 32.84 -0.30 -3.76
C LYS A 175 32.38 -1.74 -3.47
N PHE A 176 31.56 -1.94 -2.43
CA PHE A 176 31.04 -3.25 -2.07
C PHE A 176 30.28 -3.92 -3.24
N ASN A 177 29.49 -3.17 -3.99
CA ASN A 177 28.74 -3.70 -5.13
C ASN A 177 29.61 -3.87 -6.39
N ASP A 178 30.59 -2.99 -6.61
CA ASP A 178 31.56 -3.13 -7.71
C ASP A 178 32.45 -4.38 -7.50
N ASP A 179 32.91 -4.60 -6.27
CA ASP A 179 33.68 -5.81 -5.89
C ASP A 179 32.83 -7.07 -6.09
N ALA A 180 31.53 -7.02 -5.73
CA ALA A 180 30.60 -8.12 -5.98
C ALA A 180 30.40 -8.41 -7.48
N ALA A 181 30.38 -7.38 -8.33
CA ALA A 181 30.30 -7.54 -9.78
C ALA A 181 31.54 -8.27 -10.33
N GLN A 182 32.73 -7.85 -9.87
CA GLN A 182 34.00 -8.46 -10.26
C GLN A 182 34.08 -9.94 -9.85
N VAL A 183 33.69 -10.26 -8.62
CA VAL A 183 33.69 -11.65 -8.11
C VAL A 183 32.73 -12.53 -8.91
N ASN A 184 31.57 -11.99 -9.32
CA ASN A 184 30.58 -12.72 -10.10
C ASN A 184 30.82 -12.67 -11.62
N ASN A 185 31.89 -12.01 -12.06
CA ASN A 185 32.22 -11.80 -13.47
C ASN A 185 31.06 -11.17 -14.28
N THR A 186 30.36 -10.21 -13.66
CA THR A 186 29.28 -9.44 -14.31
C THR A 186 29.77 -8.05 -14.71
N ASN A 187 29.24 -7.53 -15.82
CA ASN A 187 29.60 -6.19 -16.32
C ASN A 187 28.98 -5.06 -15.48
N GLU A 188 27.98 -5.38 -14.65
CA GLU A 188 27.22 -4.40 -13.87
C GLU A 188 27.10 -4.85 -12.42
N PRO A 189 27.11 -3.89 -11.46
CA PRO A 189 26.88 -4.17 -10.06
C PRO A 189 25.43 -4.59 -9.79
N PRO A 190 25.19 -5.47 -8.81
CA PRO A 190 23.84 -5.91 -8.47
C PRO A 190 22.96 -4.79 -7.90
N VAL A 191 23.58 -3.74 -7.35
CA VAL A 191 22.88 -2.56 -6.84
C VAL A 191 23.60 -1.30 -7.31
N HIS A 192 22.88 -0.45 -8.04
CA HIS A 192 23.36 0.89 -8.41
C HIS A 192 23.08 1.89 -7.30
N VAL A 193 24.10 2.64 -6.90
CA VAL A 193 24.01 3.63 -5.83
C VAL A 193 24.26 5.01 -6.41
N TYR A 194 23.39 5.97 -6.04
CA TYR A 194 23.50 7.36 -6.46
C TYR A 194 23.59 8.27 -5.24
N LEU A 195 24.46 9.27 -5.29
CA LEU A 195 24.57 10.32 -4.27
C LEU A 195 24.00 11.62 -4.82
N LEU A 196 22.95 12.12 -4.18
CA LEU A 196 22.31 13.37 -4.54
C LEU A 196 22.63 14.42 -3.48
N LYS A 197 23.46 15.41 -3.83
CA LYS A 197 23.77 16.53 -2.92
C LYS A 197 22.52 17.37 -2.68
N ARG A 198 22.32 17.78 -1.43
CA ARG A 198 21.13 18.55 -1.01
C ARG A 198 20.88 19.79 -1.87
N ASP A 199 21.94 20.52 -2.21
CA ASP A 199 21.81 21.75 -3.00
C ASP A 199 21.39 21.47 -4.45
N VAL A 200 21.89 20.38 -5.03
CA VAL A 200 21.45 19.90 -6.36
C VAL A 200 19.97 19.54 -6.33
N VAL A 201 19.53 18.83 -5.28
CA VAL A 201 18.11 18.48 -5.10
C VAL A 201 17.26 19.74 -4.94
N LYS A 202 17.70 20.72 -4.14
CA LYS A 202 16.98 21.99 -3.97
C LYS A 202 16.87 22.77 -5.27
N CYS A 203 17.96 22.87 -6.04
CA CYS A 203 17.96 23.52 -7.35
C CYS A 203 17.01 22.80 -8.31
N ALA A 204 17.10 21.46 -8.41
CA ALA A 204 16.22 20.67 -9.27
C ALA A 204 14.74 20.82 -8.89
N ILE A 205 14.42 20.79 -7.59
CA ILE A 205 13.04 21.04 -7.11
C ILE A 205 12.60 22.45 -7.51
N LYS A 206 13.43 23.47 -7.30
CA LYS A 206 13.11 24.85 -7.67
C LYS A 206 12.88 24.98 -9.17
N ASP A 207 13.71 24.36 -10.00
CA ASP A 207 13.59 24.40 -11.46
C ASP A 207 12.32 23.70 -11.93
N VAL A 208 12.02 22.51 -11.40
CA VAL A 208 10.78 21.77 -11.69
C VAL A 208 9.55 22.58 -11.29
N LEU A 209 9.53 23.13 -10.06
CA LEU A 209 8.41 23.94 -9.59
C LEU A 209 8.26 25.24 -10.37
N THR A 210 9.36 25.87 -10.78
CA THR A 210 9.34 27.10 -11.60
C THR A 210 8.83 26.81 -13.01
N HIS A 211 9.26 25.69 -13.61
CA HIS A 211 8.76 25.25 -14.91
C HIS A 211 7.26 24.96 -14.84
N ARG A 212 6.82 24.24 -13.80
CA ARG A 212 5.41 23.95 -13.54
C ARG A 212 4.59 25.23 -13.32
N TRP A 213 5.12 26.20 -12.56
CA TRP A 213 4.46 27.49 -12.36
C TRP A 213 4.26 28.25 -13.68
N LYS A 214 5.25 28.23 -14.58
CA LYS A 214 5.13 28.82 -15.92
C LYS A 214 4.05 28.14 -16.77
N GLN A 215 3.94 26.80 -16.69
CA GLN A 215 2.88 26.07 -17.39
C GLN A 215 1.48 26.35 -16.81
N LEU A 216 1.36 26.46 -15.49
CA LEU A 216 0.09 26.72 -14.79
C LEU A 216 -0.38 28.17 -14.89
N ASN A 217 0.50 29.14 -15.06
CA ASN A 217 0.11 30.55 -15.26
C ASN A 217 -0.60 30.84 -16.59
N GLY A 218 -0.72 29.85 -17.49
CA GLY A 218 -1.69 29.89 -18.59
C GLY A 218 -3.10 29.43 -18.20
N LYS A 219 -3.28 28.84 -17.00
CA LYS A 219 -4.52 28.22 -16.49
C LYS A 219 -4.66 28.40 -14.96
N ASN A 220 -5.19 29.57 -14.54
CA ASN A 220 -5.73 29.89 -13.20
C ASN A 220 -4.77 29.96 -11.99
N SER A 221 -4.55 31.18 -11.52
CA SER A 221 -3.54 31.61 -10.54
C SER A 221 -4.06 31.87 -9.11
N HIS A 222 -4.64 30.87 -8.42
CA HIS A 222 -5.19 31.16 -7.06
C HIS A 222 -4.75 30.27 -5.89
N TYR A 223 -4.00 29.16 -6.12
CA TYR A 223 -3.77 28.17 -5.05
C TYR A 223 -2.37 28.10 -4.43
N PHE A 224 -1.32 28.75 -4.98
CA PHE A 224 0.08 28.43 -4.60
C PHE A 224 0.91 29.57 -3.97
N SER A 225 0.35 30.76 -3.73
CA SER A 225 1.09 31.89 -3.14
C SER A 225 1.50 31.70 -1.67
N GLN A 226 1.10 30.61 -1.00
CA GLN A 226 1.38 30.37 0.42
C GLN A 226 2.49 29.35 0.71
N GLN A 227 3.17 28.77 -0.29
CA GLN A 227 4.14 27.68 -0.06
C GLN A 227 5.61 28.03 -0.36
N ILE A 228 5.95 29.29 -0.64
CA ILE A 228 7.32 29.71 -1.03
C ILE A 228 8.02 30.55 0.07
N THR A 229 7.46 30.66 1.27
CA THR A 229 8.15 31.21 2.45
C THR A 229 8.61 30.13 3.41
#